data_AF-A0A2S9Q2U7-F1
#
_entry.id   AF-A0A2S9Q2U7-F1
#
_cell.length_a   1.000
_cell.length_b   1.000
_cell.length_c   1.000
_cell.angle_alpha   90.00
_cell.angle_beta   90.00
_cell.angle_gamma   90.00
#
_symmetry.space_group_name_H-M   'P 1'
#
loop_
_entity.id
_entity.type
_entity.pdbx_description
1 polymer ?
#
loop_
_entity_poly.entity_id
_entity_poly.type
_entity_poly.pdbx_seq_one_letter_code
_entity_poly.pdbx_strand_id
1 'polypeptide(L)' 'MDLPAALRTMAARLVTVPGVVGVVLGGSRARGEGRPDSDWDLALFSRSCREVTSNSACR' A
#
# COMPACT_ATOMS: atom_id res chain seq x y z
N MET A 1 -7.62 -17.30 4.77
CA MET A 1 -7.32 -16.67 3.48
C MET A 1 -5.83 -16.86 3.22
N ASP A 2 -5.47 -17.66 2.23
CA ASP A 2 -4.08 -17.76 1.80
C ASP A 2 -3.74 -16.56 0.92
N LEU A 3 -2.79 -15.74 1.38
CA LEU A 3 -2.31 -14.59 0.63
C LEU A 3 -1.24 -15.05 -0.37
N PRO A 4 -1.34 -14.70 -1.67
CA PRO A 4 -0.32 -15.02 -2.65
C PRO A 4 1.07 -14.53 -2.20
N ALA A 5 2.10 -15.35 -2.39
CA ALA A 5 3.47 -15.02 -1.98
C ALA A 5 3.98 -13.72 -2.62
N ALA A 6 3.55 -13.45 -3.86
CA ALA A 6 3.84 -12.19 -4.57
C ALA A 6 3.29 -10.97 -3.82
N LEU A 7 2.06 -11.06 -3.31
CA LEU A 7 1.42 -9.95 -2.59
C LEU A 7 2.10 -9.69 -1.24
N ARG A 8 2.50 -10.76 -0.54
CA ARG A 8 3.29 -10.66 0.70
C ARG A 8 4.64 -10.01 0.45
N THR A 9 5.31 -10.40 -0.63
CA THR A 9 6.59 -9.81 -1.05
C THR A 9 6.43 -8.34 -1.43
N MET A 10 5.38 -7.99 -2.17
CA MET A 10 5.06 -6.60 -2.50
C MET A 10 4.81 -5.78 -1.25
N ALA A 11 3.97 -6.24 -0.32
CA ALA A 11 3.70 -5.53 0.93
C ALA A 11 4.99 -5.31 1.75
N ALA A 12 5.85 -6.34 1.85
CA ALA A 12 7.14 -6.24 2.54
C ALA A 12 8.12 -5.25 1.88
N ARG A 13 8.04 -5.04 0.56
CA ARG A 13 8.84 -4.03 -0.15
C ARG A 13 8.24 -2.64 -0.04
N LEU A 14 6.91 -2.53 -0.06
CA LEU A 14 6.22 -1.24 0.03
C LEU A 14 6.42 -0.59 1.40
N VAL A 15 6.49 -1.38 2.48
CA VAL A 15 6.75 -0.83 3.83
C VAL A 15 8.16 -0.25 3.98
N THR A 16 9.11 -0.62 3.12
CA THR A 16 10.47 -0.04 3.15
C THR A 16 10.59 1.26 2.38
N VAL A 17 9.54 1.68 1.66
CA VAL A 17 9.55 2.94 0.91
C VAL A 17 9.48 4.12 1.89
N PRO A 18 10.42 5.08 1.84
CA PRO A 18 10.39 6.25 2.70
C PRO A 18 9.05 7.00 2.63
N GLY A 19 8.51 7.38 3.79
CA GLY A 19 7.22 8.04 3.90
C GLY A 19 6.02 7.09 3.94
N VAL A 20 6.16 5.80 3.59
CA VAL A 20 5.11 4.81 3.85
C VAL A 20 5.06 4.50 5.35
N VAL A 21 3.86 4.57 5.90
CA VAL A 21 3.56 4.30 7.31
C VAL A 21 2.81 2.98 7.46
N GLY A 22 2.02 2.60 6.45
CA GLY A 22 1.29 1.34 6.45
C GLY A 22 0.92 0.87 5.05
N VAL A 23 0.78 -0.45 4.93
CA VAL A 23 0.25 -1.13 3.74
C VAL A 23 -0.93 -1.97 4.21
N VAL A 24 -2.08 -1.81 3.56
CA VAL A 24 -3.31 -2.54 3.91
C VAL A 24 -3.89 -3.25 2.70
N LEU A 25 -4.48 -4.42 2.92
CA LEU A 25 -5.26 -5.10 1.90
C LEU A 25 -6.56 -4.32 1.68
N GLY A 26 -6.88 -4.04 0.41
CA GLY A 26 -8.10 -3.36 0.01
C GLY A 26 -9.07 -4.27 -0.76
N GLY A 27 -10.11 -3.64 -1.28
CA GLY A 27 -10.99 -4.27 -2.27
C GLY A 27 -11.93 -5.34 -1.73
N SER A 28 -12.44 -6.17 -2.65
CA SER A 28 -13.41 -7.23 -2.35
C SER A 28 -12.83 -8.31 -1.44
N ARG A 29 -11.53 -8.62 -1.58
CA ARG A 29 -10.86 -9.62 -0.74
C ARG A 29 -10.67 -9.16 0.70
N ALA A 30 -10.37 -7.88 0.94
CA ALA A 30 -10.34 -7.34 2.31
C ALA A 30 -11.69 -7.46 3.03
N ARG A 31 -12.80 -7.37 2.27
CA ARG A 31 -14.18 -7.50 2.79
C ARG A 31 -14.68 -8.94 2.84
N GLY A 32 -13.89 -9.92 2.37
CA GLY A 32 -14.33 -11.32 2.29
C GLY A 32 -15.34 -11.61 1.17
N GLU A 33 -15.56 -10.68 0.25
CA GLU A 33 -16.49 -10.78 -0.88
C GLU A 33 -15.78 -11.09 -2.21
N GLY A 34 -14.49 -11.41 -2.16
CA GLY A 34 -13.68 -11.69 -3.34
C GLY A 34 -14.08 -12.99 -4.03
N ARG A 35 -14.22 -12.94 -5.36
CA ARG A 35 -14.38 -14.11 -6.22
C ARG A 35 -13.00 -14.65 -6.66
N PRO A 36 -12.92 -15.88 -7.20
CA PRO A 36 -11.65 -16.43 -7.67
C PRO A 36 -10.91 -15.54 -8.68
N ASP A 37 -11.66 -14.87 -9.56
CA ASP A 37 -11.19 -13.98 -10.63
C ASP A 37 -11.02 -12.51 -10.19
N SER A 38 -11.32 -12.17 -8.94
CA SER A 38 -11.16 -10.80 -8.46
C SER A 38 -9.70 -10.37 -8.49
N ASP A 39 -9.46 -9.06 -8.43
CA ASP A 39 -8.13 -8.46 -8.28
C ASP A 39 -7.66 -8.35 -6.83
N TRP A 40 -6.35 -8.19 -6.63
CA TRP A 40 -5.74 -7.97 -5.32
C TRP A 40 -5.32 -6.50 -5.18
N ASP A 41 -5.95 -5.80 -4.23
CA ASP A 41 -5.69 -4.38 -3.99
C ASP A 41 -4.81 -4.17 -2.75
N LEU A 42 -3.80 -3.32 -2.85
CA LEU A 42 -3.03 -2.82 -1.71
C LEU A 42 -3.15 -1.29 -1.64
N ALA A 43 -3.56 -0.75 -0.50
CA ALA A 43 -3.54 0.69 -0.25
C ALA A 43 -2.34 1.07 0.62
N LEU A 44 -1.76 2.24 0.35
CA LEU A 44 -0.64 2.80 1.10
C LEU A 44 -1.12 3.95 1.96
N PHE A 45 -0.83 3.88 3.25
CA PHE A 45 -0.89 5.04 4.11
C PHE A 45 0.50 5.65 4.16
N SER A 46 0.67 6.85 3.61
CA SER A 46 1.94 7.56 3.61
C SER A 46 1.82 8.92 4.29
N ARG A 47 2.88 9.31 4.99
CA ARG A 47 3.10 10.69 5.38
C ARG A 47 3.67 11.41 4.18
N SER A 48 2.86 12.24 3.53
CA SER A 48 3.38 13.19 2.55
C SER A 48 4.13 14.29 3.29
N CYS A 49 5.38 14.57 2.91
CA CYS A 49 5.80 15.97 2.89
C CYS A 49 5.42 16.51 1.50
N ARG A 50 4.22 17.08 1.40
CA ARG A 50 3.83 17.84 0.21
C ARG A 50 4.46 19.22 0.35
N GLU A 51 5.64 19.41 -0.23
CA GLU A 51 6.14 20.75 -0.48
C GLU A 51 5.34 21.30 -1.68
N VAL A 52 4.29 22.09 -1.42
CA VAL A 52 3.63 22.90 -2.44
C VAL A 52 4.15 24.32 -2.32
N THR A 53 5.46 24.48 -2.51
CA THR A 53 6.08 25.79 -2.76
C THR A 53 7.43 25.55 -3.37
N SER A 54 7.72 26.28 -4.45
CA SER A 54 9.10 26.47 -4.89
C SER A 54 9.91 27.00 -3.69
N ASN A 55 10.89 26.21 -3.25
CA ASN A 55 12.04 26.63 -2.44
C ASN A 55 11.87 26.62 -0.91
N SER A 56 11.73 25.45 -0.26
CA SER A 56 12.64 24.99 0.83
C SER A 56 12.33 23.54 1.25
N ALA A 57 13.23 22.63 0.84
CA ALA A 57 13.14 21.19 1.06
C ALA A 57 12.87 20.79 2.51
N CYS A 58 11.85 19.95 2.67
CA CYS A 58 11.54 19.21 3.89
C CYS A 58 12.70 18.26 4.21
N ARG A 59 13.45 18.54 5.30
CA ARG A 59 14.49 17.63 5.82
C ARG A 59 13.89 16.45 6.55
#